data_AF-A0A7C7RIJ1-F1
#
_entry.id   AF-A0A7C7RIJ1-F1
#
_cell.length_a   1.000
_cell.length_b   1.000
_cell.length_c   1.000
_cell.angle_alpha   90.00
_cell.angle_beta   90.00
_cell.angle_gamma   90.00
#
_symmetry.space_group_name_H-M   'P 1'
#
loop_
_entity.id
_entity.type
_entity.pdbx_description
1 polymer ?
#
loop_
_entity_poly.entity_id
_entity_poly.type
_entity_poly.pdbx_seq_one_letter_code
_entity_poly.pdbx_strand_id
1 'polypeptide(L)'
;MLNRINPFLLATILTVLTASGEVMASGDHPAHRESGRTAIVLASFGTTVPDAVHSITNIIDHVKAAFPGTEVRVTFTSNIIRSVWKKRQAEPEKWLQMGIPREILYNKN
;
A
#
# COMPACT_ATOMS: atom_id res chain seq x y z
N MET A 1 -46.80 -10.22 -58.49
CA MET A 1 -45.44 -10.57 -58.95
C MET A 1 -44.48 -10.39 -57.78
N LEU A 2 -44.15 -11.48 -57.06
CA LEU A 2 -43.19 -11.44 -55.96
C LEU A 2 -41.78 -11.57 -56.53
N ASN A 3 -40.95 -10.57 -56.29
CA ASN A 3 -39.57 -10.50 -56.75
C ASN A 3 -38.77 -11.65 -56.11
N ARG A 4 -38.29 -12.61 -56.91
CA ARG A 4 -37.44 -13.70 -56.42
C ARG A 4 -36.07 -13.14 -56.08
N ILE A 5 -35.87 -12.76 -54.82
CA ILE A 5 -34.57 -12.35 -54.30
C ILE A 5 -33.62 -13.55 -54.42
N ASN A 6 -32.46 -13.33 -55.04
CA ASN A 6 -31.49 -14.38 -55.29
C ASN A 6 -30.95 -14.91 -53.94
N PRO A 7 -31.09 -16.22 -53.65
CA PRO A 7 -30.69 -16.80 -52.35
C PRO A 7 -29.20 -16.58 -52.04
N PHE A 8 -28.35 -16.46 -53.07
CA PHE A 8 -26.93 -16.15 -52.90
C PHE A 8 -26.68 -14.73 -52.37
N LEU A 9 -27.53 -13.76 -52.72
CA LEU A 9 -27.44 -12.37 -52.27
C LEU A 9 -27.85 -12.25 -50.80
N LEU A 10 -28.86 -13.02 -50.38
CA LEU A 10 -29.30 -13.07 -48.99
C LEU A 10 -28.27 -13.77 -48.09
N ALA A 11 -27.66 -14.86 -48.59
CA ALA A 11 -26.60 -15.56 -47.87
C ALA A 11 -25.33 -14.69 -47.70
N THR A 12 -25.00 -13.87 -48.70
CA THR A 12 -23.83 -12.98 -48.64
C THR A 12 -24.03 -11.85 -47.63
N ILE A 13 -25.22 -11.26 -47.57
CA ILE A 13 -25.56 -10.22 -46.57
C ILE A 13 -25.56 -10.81 -45.15
N LEU A 14 -26.09 -12.03 -44.98
CA LEU A 14 -26.11 -12.68 -43.66
C LEU A 14 -24.69 -13.00 -43.15
N THR A 15 -23.77 -13.35 -44.05
CA THR A 15 -22.38 -13.67 -43.68
C THR A 15 -21.58 -12.42 -43.27
N VAL A 16 -21.89 -11.25 -43.84
CA VAL A 16 -21.20 -9.98 -43.51
C VAL A 16 -21.66 -9.41 -42.17
N LEU A 17 -22.93 -9.62 -41.76
CA LEU A 17 -23.42 -9.17 -40.46
C LEU A 17 -22.88 -9.98 -39.27
N THR A 18 -22.35 -11.18 -39.49
CA THR A 18 -21.77 -12.01 -38.41
C THR A 18 -20.26 -11.83 -38.24
N ALA A 19 -19.61 -11.01 -39.07
CA ALA A 19 -18.15 -10.87 -39.11
C ALA A 19 -17.59 -9.73 -38.22
N SER A 20 -18.41 -9.08 -37.39
CA SER A 20 -17.94 -8.23 -36.29
C SER A 20 -17.48 -9.12 -35.13
N GLY A 21 -16.34 -9.79 -35.32
CA GLY A 21 -15.68 -10.58 -34.29
C GLY A 21 -15.21 -9.68 -33.15
N GLU A 22 -15.62 -10.01 -31.92
CA GLU A 22 -15.10 -9.41 -30.71
C GLU A 22 -13.62 -9.80 -30.55
N VAL A 23 -12.72 -8.82 -30.63
CA VAL A 23 -11.33 -9.02 -30.20
C VAL A 23 -11.33 -9.03 -28.67
N MET A 24 -11.56 -10.21 -28.09
CA MET A 24 -11.34 -10.42 -26.67
C MET A 24 -9.84 -10.61 -26.43
N ALA A 25 -9.14 -9.54 -26.04
CA ALA A 25 -7.89 -9.66 -25.31
C ALA A 25 -8.22 -10.18 -23.90
N SER A 26 -8.44 -11.49 -23.78
CA SER A 26 -8.63 -12.16 -22.49
C SER A 26 -7.28 -12.31 -21.81
N GLY A 27 -6.84 -11.25 -21.13
CA GLY A 27 -5.88 -11.33 -20.05
C GLY A 27 -6.60 -11.71 -18.75
N ASP A 28 -7.30 -12.85 -18.73
CA ASP A 28 -7.89 -13.42 -17.52
C ASP A 28 -6.75 -14.03 -16.67
N HIS A 29 -5.91 -13.16 -16.11
CA HIS A 29 -5.31 -13.52 -14.84
C HIS A 29 -6.43 -13.34 -13.81
N PRO A 30 -6.83 -14.40 -13.08
CA PRO A 30 -7.71 -14.20 -11.95
C PRO A 30 -6.97 -13.22 -11.05
N ALA A 31 -7.49 -12.00 -10.97
CA ALA A 31 -7.08 -11.08 -9.95
C ALA A 31 -7.51 -11.73 -8.64
N HIS A 32 -6.62 -12.56 -8.10
CA HIS A 32 -6.47 -12.77 -6.67
C HIS A 32 -6.26 -11.36 -6.10
N ARG A 33 -7.35 -10.60 -5.97
CA ARG A 33 -7.45 -9.58 -4.94
C ARG A 33 -7.55 -10.37 -3.65
N GLU A 34 -6.45 -11.00 -3.25
CA GLU A 34 -6.14 -10.99 -1.84
C GLU A 34 -6.31 -9.53 -1.45
N SER A 35 -7.23 -9.25 -0.52
CA SER A 35 -7.37 -7.92 0.04
C SER A 35 -6.00 -7.58 0.64
N GLY A 36 -5.14 -6.94 -0.16
CA GLY A 36 -3.74 -6.74 0.19
C GLY A 36 -3.71 -6.02 1.52
N ARG A 37 -3.02 -6.62 2.50
CA ARG A 37 -2.87 -6.01 3.83
C ARG A 37 -2.16 -4.68 3.63
N THR A 38 -2.91 -3.59 3.80
CA THR A 38 -2.40 -2.23 3.63
C THR A 38 -1.85 -1.73 4.96
N ALA A 39 -0.69 -1.06 4.91
CA ALA A 39 -0.03 -0.49 6.07
C ALA A 39 0.53 0.90 5.73
N ILE A 40 0.71 1.73 6.75
CA ILE A 40 1.32 3.06 6.66
C ILE A 40 2.69 2.98 7.35
N VAL A 41 3.74 3.42 6.65
CA VAL A 41 5.08 3.58 7.21
C VAL A 41 5.42 5.06 7.27
N LEU A 42 5.56 5.59 8.48
CA LEU A 42 6.02 6.96 8.74
C LEU A 42 7.55 6.97 8.78
N ALA A 43 8.16 7.43 7.69
CA ALA A 43 9.60 7.63 7.58
C ALA A 43 9.97 9.09 7.85
N SER A 44 10.85 9.34 8.82
CA SER A 44 11.33 10.68 9.15
C SER A 44 12.85 10.68 9.36
N PHE A 45 13.50 11.85 9.41
CA PHE A 45 14.93 11.90 9.75
C PHE A 45 15.21 11.28 11.14
N GLY A 46 14.32 11.51 12.10
CA GLY A 46 14.43 11.08 13.48
C GLY A 46 15.17 12.08 14.38
N THR A 47 15.26 11.77 15.67
CA THR A 47 15.97 12.58 16.67
C THR A 47 16.63 11.70 17.72
N THR A 48 17.70 12.17 18.34
CA THR A 48 18.29 11.56 19.54
C THR A 48 17.89 12.28 20.83
N VAL A 49 17.27 13.45 20.75
CA VAL A 49 16.85 14.23 21.92
C VAL A 49 15.56 13.60 22.47
N PRO A 50 15.53 13.09 23.71
CA PRO A 50 14.36 12.40 24.28
C PRO A 50 13.07 13.23 24.19
N ASP A 51 13.11 14.49 24.60
CA ASP A 51 11.93 15.35 24.61
C ASP A 51 11.39 15.63 23.20
N ALA A 52 12.25 15.63 22.18
CA ALA A 52 11.84 15.82 20.79
C ALA A 52 11.13 14.58 20.20
N VAL A 53 11.19 13.41 20.88
CA VAL A 53 10.42 12.23 20.49
C VAL A 53 8.91 12.51 20.55
N HIS A 54 8.47 13.38 21.46
CA HIS A 54 7.05 13.75 21.59
C HIS A 54 6.47 14.34 20.30
N SER A 55 7.25 15.09 19.53
CA SER A 55 6.79 15.63 18.24
C SER A 55 6.55 14.51 17.21
N ILE A 56 7.40 13.48 17.22
CA ILE A 56 7.26 12.32 16.34
C ILE A 56 6.04 11.49 16.76
N THR A 57 5.88 11.23 18.06
CA THR A 57 4.74 10.44 18.57
C THR A 57 3.42 11.16 18.32
N ASN A 58 3.38 12.48 18.45
CA ASN A 58 2.19 13.27 18.13
C ASN A 58 1.72 13.02 16.69
N ILE A 59 2.65 13.02 15.71
CA ILE A 59 2.33 12.71 14.30
C ILE A 59 1.81 11.28 14.17
N ILE A 60 2.48 10.31 14.83
CA ILE A 60 2.06 8.91 14.81
C ILE A 60 0.62 8.76 15.35
N ASP A 61 0.30 9.43 16.44
CA ASP A 61 -1.01 9.37 17.09
C ASP A 61 -2.10 9.97 16.18
N HIS A 62 -1.83 11.11 15.54
CA HIS A 62 -2.74 11.69 14.56
C HIS A 62 -2.98 10.76 13.36
N VAL A 63 -1.95 10.07 12.87
CA VAL A 63 -2.08 9.13 11.76
C VAL A 63 -2.88 7.88 12.19
N LYS A 64 -2.58 7.31 13.37
CA LYS A 64 -3.35 6.19 13.93
C LYS A 64 -4.82 6.55 14.12
N ALA A 65 -5.12 7.78 14.56
CA ALA A 65 -6.48 8.28 14.73
C ALA A 65 -7.21 8.49 13.39
N ALA A 66 -6.51 8.97 12.36
CA ALA A 66 -7.08 9.21 11.03
C ALA A 66 -7.32 7.91 10.23
N PHE A 67 -6.55 6.86 10.49
CA PHE A 67 -6.62 5.58 9.79
C PHE A 67 -6.89 4.41 10.75
N PRO A 68 -8.03 4.39 11.45
CA PRO A 68 -8.36 3.33 12.38
C PRO A 68 -8.44 1.99 11.63
N GLY A 69 -7.72 0.98 12.11
CA GLY A 69 -7.66 -0.35 11.48
C GLY A 69 -6.53 -0.56 10.47
N THR A 70 -5.78 0.50 10.11
CA THR A 70 -4.58 0.38 9.28
C THR A 70 -3.34 0.22 10.16
N GLU A 71 -2.48 -0.74 9.82
CA GLU A 71 -1.20 -0.91 10.53
C GLU A 71 -0.31 0.32 10.33
N VAL A 72 0.08 0.99 11.41
CA VAL A 72 1.04 2.10 11.37
C VAL A 72 2.39 1.64 11.94
N ARG A 73 3.47 1.93 11.21
CA ARG A 73 4.86 1.69 11.61
C ARG A 73 5.68 2.97 11.45
N VAL A 74 6.79 3.07 12.19
CA VAL A 74 7.72 4.19 12.12
C VAL A 74 9.13 3.70 11.78
N THR A 75 9.86 4.48 10.98
CA THR A 75 11.28 4.26 10.69
C THR A 75 12.02 5.60 10.64
N PHE A 76 13.30 5.59 11.01
CA PHE A 76 14.18 6.75 10.83
C PHE A 76 15.04 6.58 9.58
N THR A 77 15.23 7.63 8.80
CA THR A 77 16.07 7.60 7.59
C THR A 77 17.54 7.82 7.92
N SER A 78 17.86 8.53 9.00
CA SER A 78 19.24 8.80 9.42
C SER A 78 19.90 7.60 10.09
N ASN A 79 21.01 7.12 9.50
CA ASN A 79 21.81 6.04 10.07
C ASN A 79 22.42 6.40 11.44
N ILE A 80 22.78 7.67 11.65
CA ILE A 80 23.32 8.16 12.93
C ILE A 80 22.27 8.03 14.02
N ILE A 81 21.04 8.49 13.75
CA ILE A 81 19.93 8.41 14.70
C ILE A 81 19.63 6.95 15.06
N ARG A 82 19.49 6.07 14.05
CA ARG A 82 19.26 4.63 14.28
C ARG A 82 20.38 4.00 15.10
N SER A 83 21.63 4.34 14.81
CA SER A 83 22.79 3.83 15.55
C SER A 83 22.80 4.25 17.02
N VAL A 84 22.38 5.48 17.33
CA VAL A 84 22.25 5.95 18.71
C VAL A 84 21.15 5.20 19.45
N TRP A 85 19.97 5.05 18.84
CA TRP A 85 18.88 4.27 19.47
C TRP A 85 19.25 2.81 19.66
N LYS A 86 19.95 2.19 18.70
CA LYS A 86 20.49 0.83 18.86
C LYS A 86 21.44 0.72 20.06
N LYS A 87 22.33 1.69 20.29
CA LYS A 87 23.19 1.70 21.48
C LYS A 87 22.39 1.83 22.78
N ARG A 88 21.33 2.65 22.78
CA ARG A 88 20.44 2.85 23.93
C ARG A 88 19.70 1.59 24.35
N GLN A 89 19.53 0.60 23.46
CA GLN A 89 18.94 -0.70 23.79
C GLN A 89 19.77 -1.51 24.79
N ALA A 90 21.01 -1.11 25.12
CA ALA A 90 21.79 -1.71 26.21
C ALA A 90 21.19 -1.44 27.61
N GLU A 91 20.45 -0.34 27.77
CA GLU A 91 19.77 0.04 29.01
C GLU A 91 18.28 0.34 28.72
N PRO A 92 17.50 -0.63 28.21
CA PRO A 92 16.19 -0.35 27.64
C PRO A 92 15.21 0.18 28.69
N GLU A 93 15.25 -0.36 29.91
CA GLU A 93 14.36 0.03 31.01
C GLU A 93 14.47 1.51 31.36
N LYS A 94 15.68 2.07 31.33
CA LYS A 94 15.92 3.51 31.55
C LYS A 94 15.12 4.36 30.55
N TRP A 95 15.18 4.02 29.26
CA TRP A 95 14.53 4.79 28.21
C TRP A 95 13.01 4.61 28.23
N LEU A 96 12.54 3.39 28.50
CA LEU A 96 11.11 3.11 28.63
C LEU A 96 10.50 3.84 29.83
N GLN A 97 11.19 3.87 30.98
CA GLN A 97 10.76 4.63 32.17
C GLN A 97 10.75 6.14 31.93
N MET A 98 11.65 6.65 31.09
CA MET A 98 11.63 8.05 30.63
C MET A 98 10.52 8.35 29.62
N GLY A 99 9.65 7.39 29.29
CA GLY A 99 8.51 7.59 28.39
C GLY A 99 8.83 7.44 26.90
N ILE A 100 10.01 6.95 26.53
CA ILE A 100 10.31 6.64 25.13
C ILE A 100 9.49 5.42 24.69
N PRO A 101 8.67 5.52 23.62
CA PRO A 101 7.92 4.37 23.15
C PRO A 101 8.80 3.26 22.58
N ARG A 102 8.36 2.01 22.72
CA ARG A 102 9.06 0.85 22.16
C ARG A 102 9.33 0.95 20.66
N GLU A 103 8.39 1.49 19.89
CA GLU A 103 8.53 1.67 18.43
C GLU A 103 9.65 2.67 18.03
N ILE A 104 10.05 3.55 18.96
CA ILE A 104 11.19 4.47 18.79
C ILE A 104 12.48 3.81 19.27
N LEU A 105 12.47 3.19 20.46
CA LEU A 105 13.65 2.53 21.03
C LEU A 105 14.17 1.37 20.16
N TYR A 106 13.24 0.59 19.59
CA TYR A 106 13.54 -0.58 18.76
C TYR A 106 13.31 -0.31 17.26
N ASN A 107 13.62 0.91 16.81
CA ASN A 107 13.53 1.27 15.40
C ASN A 107 14.35 0.29 14.55
N LYS A 108 13.72 -0.35 13.55
CA LYS A 108 14.38 -1.31 12.67
C LYS A 108 15.27 -0.57 11.65
N ASN A 109 16.49 -1.09 11.46
CA ASN A 109 17.36 -0.73 10.34
C ASN A 109 16.84 -1.30 9.03
#